data_AF-A0A1C5P7H7-F1
#
_entry.id   AF-A0A1C5P7H7-F1
#
_cell.length_a   1.000
_cell.length_b   1.000
_cell.length_c   1.000
_cell.angle_alpha   90.00
_cell.angle_beta   90.00
_cell.angle_gamma   90.00
#
_symmetry.space_group_name_H-M   'P 1'
#
loop_
_entity.id
_entity.type
_entity.pdbx_description
1 polymer ?
#
loop_
_entity_poly.entity_id
_entity_poly.type
_entity_poly.pdbx_seq_one_letter_code
_entity_poly.pdbx_strand_id
1 'polypeptide(L)' 'MKELKKIINNKKMIEKGIKDQLDSVASTLQMIQQSDECTDEIEKILFNQIGVLIFTIEELDNYFDLFNKFEISIS' A
#
# COMPACT_ATOMS: atom_id res chain seq x y z
N MET A 1 -13.93 20.07 -9.94
CA MET A 1 -12.46 20.29 -9.78
C MET A 1 -11.89 19.74 -8.47
N LYS A 2 -12.57 19.89 -7.32
CA LYS A 2 -12.10 19.35 -6.02
C LYS A 2 -11.99 17.82 -6.01
N GLU A 3 -13.00 17.11 -6.51
CA GLU A 3 -12.99 15.63 -6.60
C GLU A 3 -11.86 15.10 -7.49
N LEU A 4 -11.64 15.71 -8.65
CA LEU A 4 -10.51 15.36 -9.53
C LEU A 4 -9.16 15.51 -8.83
N LYS A 5 -8.95 16.59 -8.07
CA LYS A 5 -7.73 16.77 -7.27
C LYS A 5 -7.58 15.69 -6.21
N LYS A 6 -8.68 15.28 -5.56
CA LYS A 6 -8.70 14.21 -4.56
C LYS A 6 -8.33 12.86 -5.18
N ILE A 7 -8.91 12.50 -6.33
CA ILE A 7 -8.55 11.29 -7.08
C ILE A 7 -7.06 11.29 -7.45
N ILE A 8 -6.54 12.37 -8.04
CA ILE A 8 -5.13 12.46 -8.43
C ILE A 8 -4.20 12.33 -7.20
N ASN A 9 -4.54 12.98 -6.08
CA ASN A 9 -3.72 12.92 -4.89
C ASN A 9 -3.74 11.52 -4.25
N ASN A 10 -4.91 10.90 -4.12
CA ASN A 10 -5.06 9.55 -3.59
C ASN A 10 -4.26 8.54 -4.44
N LYS A 11 -4.35 8.63 -5.77
CA LYS A 11 -3.56 7.78 -6.68
C LYS A 11 -2.06 7.86 -6.38
N LYS A 12 -1.52 9.09 -6.27
CA LYS A 12 -0.09 9.30 -5.99
C LYS A 12 0.32 8.75 -4.63
N MET A 13 -0.53 8.89 -3.61
CA MET A 13 -0.26 8.36 -2.28
C MET A 13 -0.23 6.83 -2.28
N ILE A 14 -1.21 6.19 -2.93
CA ILE A 14 -1.29 4.73 -3.05
C ILE A 14 -0.08 4.18 -3.84
N GLU A 15 0.25 4.78 -4.99
CA GLU A 15 1.42 4.38 -5.79
C GLU A 15 2.72 4.46 -4.99
N LYS A 16 2.86 5.49 -4.14
CA LYS A 16 4.01 5.61 -3.25
C LYS A 16 3.99 4.53 -2.17
N GLY A 17 2.84 4.31 -1.52
CA GLY A 17 2.68 3.27 -0.49
C GLY A 17 3.04 1.87 -0.99
N ILE A 18 2.60 1.52 -2.21
CA ILE A 18 2.94 0.24 -2.84
C ILE A 18 4.45 0.11 -3.08
N LYS A 19 5.11 1.16 -3.56
CA LYS A 19 6.58 1.15 -3.76
C LYS A 19 7.32 1.00 -2.44
N ASP A 20 6.94 1.78 -1.43
CA ASP A 20 7.54 1.72 -0.10
C ASP A 20 7.37 0.31 0.53
N GLN A 21 6.22 -0.34 0.31
CA GLN A 21 5.99 -1.73 0.75
C GLN A 21 6.85 -2.74 -0.02
N LEU A 22 7.02 -2.58 -1.34
CA LEU A 22 7.87 -3.47 -2.13
C LEU A 22 9.32 -3.41 -1.67
N ASP A 23 9.85 -2.20 -1.43
CA ASP A 23 11.20 -1.99 -0.92
C ASP A 23 11.36 -2.58 0.50
N SER A 24 10.33 -2.43 1.34
CA SER A 24 10.31 -2.99 2.70
C SER A 24 10.34 -4.52 2.68
N VAL A 25 9.48 -5.16 1.88
CA VAL A 25 9.44 -6.63 1.75
C VAL A 25 10.75 -7.16 1.17
N ALA A 26 11.33 -6.49 0.17
CA ALA A 26 12.64 -6.87 -0.37
C ALA A 26 13.74 -6.83 0.69
N SER A 27 13.74 -5.80 1.56
CA SER A 27 14.68 -5.70 2.68
C SER A 27 14.48 -6.83 3.70
N THR A 28 13.24 -7.17 4.03
CA THR A 28 12.94 -8.27 4.96
C THR A 28 13.34 -9.63 4.39
N LEU A 29 13.19 -9.85 3.09
CA LEU A 29 13.70 -11.06 2.43
C LEU A 29 15.22 -11.17 2.53
N GLN A 30 15.95 -10.06 2.39
CA GLN A 30 17.40 -10.04 2.60
C GLN A 30 17.76 -10.37 4.05
N MET A 31 17.00 -9.88 5.03
CA MET A 31 17.22 -10.22 6.44
C MET A 31 17.10 -11.72 6.68
N ILE A 32 16.03 -12.36 6.17
CA ILE A 32 15.82 -13.82 6.27
C ILE A 32 16.98 -14.59 5.64
N GLN A 33 17.44 -14.15 4.47
CA GLN A 33 18.59 -14.77 3.80
C GLN A 33 19.91 -14.61 4.57
N GLN A 34 20.06 -13.55 5.36
CA GLN A 34 21.26 -13.31 6.17
C GLN A 34 21.24 -14.02 7.52
N SER A 35 20.06 -14.23 8.10
CA SER A 35 19.90 -14.93 9.38
C SER A 35 19.79 -16.45 9.24
N ASP A 36 19.63 -16.99 8.02
CA ASP A 36 19.32 -18.40 7.73
C ASP A 36 18.04 -18.93 8.40
N GLU A 37 17.27 -18.06 9.04
CA GLU A 37 16.00 -18.36 9.70
C GLU A 37 15.12 -17.09 9.82
N CYS A 38 13.82 -17.27 10.06
CA CYS A 38 12.93 -16.16 10.40
C CYS A 38 12.94 -15.94 11.92
N THR A 39 13.69 -14.94 12.38
CA THR A 39 13.76 -14.60 13.82
C THR A 39 12.48 -13.92 14.30
N ASP A 40 12.24 -13.88 15.61
CA ASP A 40 11.12 -13.14 16.23
C ASP A 40 11.08 -11.65 15.81
N GLU A 41 12.25 -11.05 15.54
CA GLU A 41 12.36 -9.67 15.07
C GLU A 41 11.86 -9.55 13.62
N ILE A 42 12.27 -10.47 12.75
CA ILE A 42 11.79 -10.54 11.37
C ILE A 42 10.28 -10.82 11.34
N GLU A 43 9.78 -11.71 12.20
CA GLU A 43 8.35 -12.01 12.30
C GLU A 43 7.53 -10.76 12.65
N LYS A 44 8.00 -9.94 13.61
CA LYS A 44 7.35 -8.66 13.94
C LYS A 44 7.33 -7.69 12.76
N ILE A 45 8.42 -7.63 11.98
CA ILE A 45 8.48 -6.79 10.78
C ILE A 45 7.46 -7.28 9.74
N LEU A 46 7.38 -8.59 9.51
CA LEU A 46 6.39 -9.20 8.61
C LEU A 46 4.96 -8.91 9.06
N PHE A 47 4.65 -9.03 10.36
CA PHE A 47 3.33 -8.65 10.89
C PHE A 47 2.97 -7.19 10.61
N ASN A 48 3.93 -6.27 10.79
CA ASN A 48 3.72 -4.87 10.49
C ASN A 48 3.48 -4.63 8.98
N GLN A 49 4.25 -5.30 8.11
CA GLN A 49 4.07 -5.24 6.65
C GLN A 49 2.70 -5.75 6.23
N ILE A 50 2.21 -6.85 6.82
CA ILE A 50 0.85 -7.36 6.59
C ILE A 50 -0.19 -6.31 6.97
N GLY A 51 -0.03 -5.66 8.14
CA GLY A 51 -0.91 -4.59 8.56
C GLY A 51 -0.97 -3.44 7.54
N VAL A 52 0.18 -3.00 7.04
CA VAL A 52 0.23 -1.92 6.02
C VAL A 52 -0.36 -2.36 4.69
N LEU A 53 -0.18 -3.62 4.28
CA LEU A 53 -0.81 -4.15 3.07
C LEU A 53 -2.34 -4.13 3.17
N ILE A 54 -2.90 -4.50 4.33
CA ILE A 54 -4.36 -4.41 4.57
C ILE A 54 -4.82 -2.96 4.42
N PHE A 55 -4.15 -2.01 5.05
CA PHE A 55 -4.48 -0.59 4.91
C PHE A 55 -4.37 -0.10 3.45
N THR A 56 -3.37 -0.56 2.71
CA THR A 56 -3.17 -0.18 1.29
C THR A 56 -4.33 -0.69 0.41
N ILE A 57 -4.88 -1.88 0.71
CA ILE A 57 -6.06 -2.41 0.04
C ILE A 57 -7.29 -1.54 0.32
N GLU A 58 -7.52 -1.16 1.58
CA GLU A 58 -8.63 -0.27 1.95
C GLU A 58 -8.53 1.11 1.26
N GLU A 59 -7.32 1.66 1.13
CA GLU A 59 -7.09 2.91 0.39
C GLU A 59 -7.38 2.75 -1.11
N LEU A 60 -7.03 1.61 -1.71
CA LEU A 60 -7.33 1.27 -3.10
C LEU A 60 -8.84 1.16 -3.35
N ASP A 61 -9.57 0.46 -2.48
CA ASP A 61 -11.03 0.33 -2.58
C ASP A 61 -11.70 1.71 -2.51
N ASN A 62 -11.28 2.53 -1.54
CA ASN A 62 -11.76 3.91 -1.41
C ASN A 62 -11.44 4.77 -2.64
N TYR A 63 -10.27 4.57 -3.27
CA TYR A 63 -9.90 5.26 -4.49
C TYR A 63 -10.81 4.87 -5.66
N PHE A 64 -11.07 3.58 -5.86
CA PHE A 64 -11.95 3.10 -6.93
C PHE A 64 -13.39 3.56 -6.71
N ASP A 65 -13.90 3.53 -5.47
CA ASP A 65 -15.21 4.07 -5.15
C ASP A 65 -15.35 5.56 -5.50
N LEU A 66 -14.33 6.35 -5.16
CA LEU A 66 -14.30 7.78 -5.49
C LEU A 66 -14.22 8.01 -7.00
N PHE A 67 -13.38 7.23 -7.69
CA PHE A 67 -13.23 7.28 -9.14
C PHE A 67 -14.54 6.94 -9.86
N ASN A 68 -15.19 5.84 -9.49
CA ASN A 68 -16.46 5.40 -10.08
C ASN A 68 -17.56 6.44 -9.87
N LYS A 69 -17.67 7.03 -8.67
CA LYS A 69 -18.62 8.11 -8.38
C LYS A 69 -18.36 9.34 -9.25
N PHE A 70 -17.09 9.67 -9.47
CA PHE A 70 -16.71 10.79 -10.34
C PHE A 70 -17.05 10.49 -11.80
N GLU A 71 -16.75 9.29 -12.30
CA GLU A 71 -17.06 8.84 -13.67
C GLU A 71 -18.57 8.88 -13.97
N ILE A 72 -19.40 8.36 -13.06
CA ILE A 72 -20.86 8.45 -13.15
C ILE A 72 -21.34 9.91 -13.18
N SER A 73 -20.69 10.80 -12.42
CA SER A 73 -21.11 12.21 -12.32
C SER A 73 -20.80 13.04 -13.57
N ILE A 74 -19.94 12.54 -14.48
CA ILE A 74 -19.55 13.23 -15.72
C ILE A 74 -20.09 12.54 -16.99
N SER A 75 -20.77 11.41 -16.83
CA SER A 75 -21.44 10.65 -17.90
C SER A 75 -22.88 11.15 -18.10
#